data_AF-A0A7C2ZV64-F1
#
_entry.id   AF-A0A7C2ZV64-F1
#
_cell.length_a   1.000
_cell.length_b   1.000
_cell.length_c   1.000
_cell.angle_alpha   90.00
_cell.angle_beta   90.00
_cell.angle_gamma   90.00
#
_symmetry.space_group_name_H-M   'P 1'
#
loop_
_entity.id
_entity.type
_entity.pdbx_description
1 polymer ?
#
loop_
_entity_poly.entity_id
_entity_poly.type
_entity_poly.pdbx_seq_one_letter_code
_entity_poly.pdbx_strand_id
1 'polypeptide(L)'
;MKRLTIGLMMVTVVAFLAAACGPTAGSTAGRPDSPGSAQKLRPANVTVRDGGAAGVTVGATWVGIQGRELVFRLTLDTHSVDLSRFDVAANTTLRDASGREFQAAGWEDERRDSHHRAGTLRFPAPDNLSGQVALVVRNLAGVPERVVSFEVRS
;
A
#
# COMPACT_ATOMS: atom_id res chain seq x y z
N MET A 1 24.27 65.61 -5.91
CA MET A 1 24.22 64.80 -7.15
C MET A 1 22.87 64.05 -7.10
N LYS A 2 21.77 64.59 -7.66
CA LYS A 2 21.27 64.41 -9.06
C LYS A 2 21.14 62.90 -9.40
N ARG A 3 19.98 62.29 -9.69
CA ARG A 3 18.63 62.77 -10.09
C ARG A 3 17.53 61.75 -9.76
N LEU A 4 16.36 62.30 -9.43
CA LEU A 4 15.04 61.67 -9.31
C LEU A 4 14.45 61.46 -10.74
N THR A 5 13.79 60.34 -11.01
CA THR A 5 12.97 60.17 -12.23
C THR A 5 11.55 59.76 -11.85
N ILE A 6 10.66 60.75 -11.98
CA ILE A 6 9.21 60.62 -12.06
C ILE A 6 8.88 60.33 -13.53
N GLY A 7 8.09 59.29 -13.80
CA GLY A 7 7.59 58.93 -15.12
C GLY A 7 6.12 58.57 -15.04
N LEU A 8 5.29 59.60 -14.86
CA LEU A 8 3.85 59.60 -15.09
C LEU A 8 3.61 59.59 -16.61
N MET A 9 2.99 58.55 -17.16
CA MET A 9 2.14 58.72 -18.34
C MET A 9 0.91 57.84 -18.27
N MET A 10 -0.18 58.53 -18.53
CA MET A 10 -1.58 58.17 -18.48
C MET A 10 -2.06 57.86 -19.92
N VAL A 11 -3.31 57.40 -20.04
CA VAL A 11 -4.15 57.39 -21.26
C VAL A 11 -3.79 56.22 -22.23
N THR A 12 -4.70 55.39 -22.77
CA THR A 12 -6.12 55.60 -23.12
C THR A 12 -6.85 54.25 -23.34
N VAL A 13 -8.04 54.17 -22.76
CA VAL A 13 -9.30 53.53 -23.18
C VAL A 13 -9.33 52.88 -24.58
N VAL A 14 -9.79 51.62 -24.64
CA VAL A 14 -10.83 51.22 -25.61
C VAL A 14 -11.82 50.29 -24.90
N ALA A 15 -13.03 50.79 -24.68
CA ALA A 15 -14.21 50.01 -24.35
C ALA A 15 -14.83 49.48 -25.64
N PHE A 16 -15.04 48.17 -25.73
CA PHE A 16 -15.97 47.58 -26.70
C PHE A 16 -17.09 46.89 -25.91
N LEU A 17 -18.21 47.61 -25.76
CA LEU A 17 -19.49 47.01 -25.41
C LEU A 17 -20.13 46.49 -26.69
N ALA A 18 -20.32 45.18 -26.80
CA ALA A 18 -21.30 44.59 -27.70
C ALA A 18 -22.32 43.85 -26.83
N ALA A 19 -23.49 44.46 -26.66
CA ALA A 19 -24.66 43.82 -26.08
C ALA A 19 -25.29 42.90 -27.13
N ALA A 20 -25.29 41.59 -26.87
CA ALA A 20 -26.09 40.63 -27.62
C ALA A 20 -26.97 39.87 -26.62
N CYS A 21 -28.22 40.30 -26.49
CA CYS A 21 -29.28 39.51 -25.87
C CYS A 21 -29.80 38.49 -26.89
N GLY A 22 -29.73 37.21 -26.55
CA GLY A 22 -30.46 36.15 -27.23
C GLY A 22 -31.00 35.16 -26.19
N PRO A 23 -32.31 34.86 -26.16
CA PRO A 23 -32.83 33.80 -25.32
C PRO A 23 -32.66 32.46 -26.05
N THR A 24 -32.44 31.36 -25.32
CA THR A 24 -33.23 30.11 -25.37
C THR A 24 -32.56 29.05 -24.50
N ALA A 25 -33.40 28.40 -23.71
CA ALA A 25 -33.10 27.34 -22.76
C ALA A 25 -32.52 26.06 -23.38
N GLY A 26 -31.79 25.28 -22.58
CA GLY A 26 -31.57 23.87 -22.88
C GLY A 26 -30.32 23.24 -22.26
N SER A 27 -30.54 22.57 -21.13
CA SER A 27 -29.97 21.25 -20.81
C SER A 27 -28.45 21.07 -20.58
N THR A 28 -28.14 20.82 -19.31
CA THR A 28 -27.38 19.63 -18.85
C THR A 28 -25.92 19.50 -19.31
N ALA A 29 -25.00 19.95 -18.46
CA ALA A 29 -23.70 19.29 -18.33
C ALA A 29 -23.30 19.36 -16.86
N GLY A 30 -23.58 18.28 -16.13
CA GLY A 30 -23.07 18.08 -14.79
C GLY A 30 -21.56 18.26 -14.80
N ARG A 31 -21.07 19.08 -13.86
CA ARG A 31 -19.67 19.08 -13.47
C ARG A 31 -19.31 17.63 -13.13
N PRO A 32 -18.35 16.99 -13.83
CA PRO A 32 -17.77 15.79 -13.28
C PRO A 32 -16.93 16.24 -12.09
N ASP A 33 -17.48 16.12 -10.89
CA ASP A 33 -16.66 15.83 -9.74
C ASP A 33 -15.83 14.63 -10.14
N SER A 34 -14.53 14.84 -10.36
CA SER A 34 -13.60 13.76 -10.61
C SER A 34 -13.58 12.89 -9.36
N PRO A 35 -14.01 11.61 -9.39
CA PRO A 35 -13.61 10.67 -8.37
C PRO A 35 -12.23 10.18 -8.81
N GLY A 36 -11.22 11.04 -8.65
CA GLY A 36 -9.83 10.70 -8.89
C GLY A 36 -9.32 9.79 -7.77
N SER A 37 -9.51 8.49 -7.97
CA SER A 37 -8.66 7.42 -7.45
C SER A 37 -8.41 7.37 -5.95
N ALA A 38 -9.40 6.85 -5.22
CA ALA A 38 -9.13 6.00 -4.08
C ALA A 38 -10.00 4.73 -4.23
N GLN A 39 -9.67 3.89 -5.21
CA GLN A 39 -9.99 2.48 -5.04
C GLN A 39 -9.17 2.00 -3.85
N LYS A 40 -9.77 2.16 -2.67
CA LYS A 40 -9.25 1.69 -1.40
C LYS A 40 -8.93 0.21 -1.60
N LEU A 41 -7.63 -0.12 -1.66
CA LEU A 41 -7.10 -1.46 -1.72
C LEU A 41 -7.91 -2.34 -0.78
N ARG A 42 -8.82 -3.13 -1.34
CA ARG A 42 -9.80 -3.85 -0.53
C ARG A 42 -9.07 -5.00 0.13
N PRO A 43 -9.25 -5.21 1.45
CA PRO A 43 -8.91 -6.47 2.08
C PRO A 43 -9.44 -7.64 1.26
N ALA A 44 -8.55 -8.38 0.62
CA ALA A 44 -8.86 -9.71 0.16
C ALA A 44 -8.61 -10.60 1.38
N ASN A 45 -9.64 -11.04 2.10
CA ASN A 45 -9.53 -12.05 3.16
C ASN A 45 -9.18 -13.42 2.55
N VAL A 46 -8.07 -13.46 1.83
CA VAL A 46 -7.56 -14.57 1.06
C VAL A 46 -6.35 -15.08 1.79
N THR A 47 -6.38 -16.36 2.12
CA THR A 47 -5.27 -17.07 2.72
C THR A 47 -4.53 -17.85 1.64
N VAL A 48 -3.23 -17.61 1.52
CA VAL A 48 -2.33 -18.36 0.64
C VAL A 48 -1.37 -19.17 1.51
N ARG A 49 -1.01 -20.38 1.05
CA ARG A 49 -0.04 -21.25 1.70
C ARG A 49 1.01 -21.69 0.70
N ASP A 50 2.24 -21.93 1.18
CA ASP A 50 3.37 -22.29 0.32
C ASP A 50 3.56 -23.80 0.11
N GLY A 51 2.66 -24.64 0.64
CA GLY A 51 2.70 -26.10 0.50
C GLY A 51 3.66 -26.81 1.45
N GLY A 52 4.46 -26.08 2.23
CA GLY A 52 5.36 -26.65 3.24
C GLY A 52 6.75 -27.02 2.71
N ALA A 53 7.76 -26.88 3.57
CA ALA A 53 9.13 -27.35 3.36
C ALA A 53 9.83 -27.49 4.72
N ALA A 54 10.77 -28.44 4.83
CA ALA A 54 11.49 -28.75 6.06
C ALA A 54 10.57 -28.95 7.30
N GLY A 55 9.39 -29.53 7.10
CA GLY A 55 8.42 -29.81 8.17
C GLY A 55 7.65 -28.59 8.69
N VAL A 56 7.74 -27.43 8.02
CA VAL A 56 6.98 -26.22 8.37
C VAL A 56 6.15 -25.75 7.18
N THR A 57 4.87 -25.46 7.41
CA THR A 57 3.98 -24.82 6.43
C THR A 57 3.84 -23.35 6.76
N VAL A 58 4.01 -22.49 5.76
CA VAL A 58 3.78 -21.05 5.88
C VAL A 58 2.43 -20.72 5.25
N GLY A 59 1.57 -20.06 6.01
CA GLY A 59 0.33 -19.48 5.54
C GLY A 59 0.29 -17.99 5.83
N ALA A 60 -0.33 -17.22 4.94
CA ALA A 60 -0.55 -15.80 5.15
C ALA A 60 -1.93 -15.39 4.64
N THR A 61 -2.60 -14.51 5.39
CA THR A 61 -3.85 -13.87 5.01
C THR A 61 -3.61 -12.39 4.84
N TRP A 62 -3.99 -11.84 3.69
CA TRP A 62 -4.02 -10.40 3.50
C TRP A 62 -5.15 -9.80 4.35
N VAL A 63 -4.81 -8.92 5.29
CA VAL A 63 -5.81 -8.20 6.12
C VAL A 63 -6.13 -6.83 5.49
N GLY A 64 -5.18 -6.25 4.76
CA GLY A 64 -5.33 -4.99 4.05
C GLY A 64 -4.63 -3.82 4.73
N ILE A 65 -5.06 -2.61 4.40
CA ILE A 65 -4.41 -1.39 4.89
C ILE A 65 -5.12 -0.87 6.15
N GLN A 66 -4.34 -0.66 7.22
CA GLN A 66 -4.78 -0.04 8.46
C GLN A 66 -3.93 1.20 8.72
N GLY A 67 -4.54 2.39 8.65
CA GLY A 67 -3.78 3.64 8.70
C GLY A 67 -2.77 3.74 7.56
N ARG A 68 -1.48 3.74 7.89
CA ARG A 68 -0.36 3.80 6.92
C ARG A 68 0.39 2.46 6.79
N GLU A 69 -0.19 1.38 7.32
CA GLU A 69 0.44 0.06 7.35
C GLU A 69 -0.31 -0.94 6.49
N LEU A 70 0.44 -1.79 5.80
CA LEU A 70 -0.06 -3.00 5.18
C LEU A 70 0.02 -4.14 6.18
N VAL A 71 -1.11 -4.82 6.38
CA VAL A 71 -1.28 -5.79 7.47
C VAL A 71 -1.55 -7.18 6.89
N PHE A 72 -0.79 -8.15 7.40
CA PHE A 72 -0.98 -9.57 7.12
C PHE A 72 -1.11 -10.35 8.41
N ARG A 73 -1.93 -11.41 8.37
CA ARG A 73 -1.89 -12.45 9.39
C ARG A 73 -0.99 -13.57 8.88
N LEU A 74 0.04 -13.95 9.63
CA LEU A 74 0.94 -15.06 9.30
C LEU A 74 0.62 -16.26 10.19
N THR A 75 0.72 -17.47 9.63
CA THR A 75 0.67 -18.74 10.35
C THR A 75 1.88 -19.59 9.97
N LEU A 76 2.58 -20.11 10.98
CA LEU A 76 3.66 -21.07 10.85
C LEU A 76 3.24 -22.33 11.61
N ASP A 77 3.01 -23.42 10.87
CA ASP A 77 2.55 -24.68 11.42
C ASP A 77 3.61 -25.76 11.22
N THR A 78 3.95 -26.46 12.30
CA THR A 78 4.90 -27.58 12.28
C THR A 78 4.55 -28.61 13.34
N HIS A 79 5.05 -29.83 13.19
CA HIS A 79 4.96 -30.88 14.22
C HIS A 79 6.34 -31.47 14.57
N SER A 80 7.41 -30.85 14.06
CA SER A 80 8.77 -31.40 14.17
C SER A 80 9.85 -30.35 14.42
N VAL A 81 9.54 -29.05 14.31
CA VAL A 81 10.50 -27.95 14.48
C VAL A 81 10.09 -27.08 15.66
N ASP A 82 11.05 -26.70 16.50
CA ASP A 82 10.82 -25.69 17.55
C ASP A 82 10.94 -24.27 16.99
N LEU A 83 9.83 -23.54 16.95
CA LEU A 83 9.70 -22.16 16.47
C LEU A 83 9.85 -21.12 17.59
N SER A 84 10.11 -21.52 18.84
CA SER A 84 10.17 -20.61 20.00
C SER A 84 11.25 -19.53 19.88
N ARG A 85 12.33 -19.84 19.14
CA ARG A 85 13.45 -18.92 18.90
C ARG A 85 13.37 -18.19 17.56
N PHE A 86 12.39 -18.51 16.72
CA PHE A 86 12.27 -17.87 15.42
C PHE A 86 11.70 -16.45 15.58
N ASP A 87 12.49 -15.44 15.22
CA ASP A 87 12.05 -14.05 15.21
C ASP A 87 11.31 -13.74 13.90
N VAL A 88 9.98 -13.73 13.97
CA VAL A 88 9.12 -13.55 12.79
C VAL A 88 9.31 -12.17 12.16
N ALA A 89 9.37 -11.11 12.98
CA ALA A 89 9.50 -9.75 12.48
C ALA A 89 10.89 -9.51 11.86
N ALA A 90 11.96 -10.01 12.49
CA ALA A 90 13.31 -9.85 11.96
C ALA A 90 13.55 -10.65 10.67
N ASN A 91 12.84 -11.78 10.48
CA ASN A 91 13.06 -12.68 9.35
C ASN A 91 11.98 -12.60 8.27
N THR A 92 11.09 -11.60 8.29
CA THR A 92 10.06 -11.45 7.24
C THR A 92 10.11 -10.06 6.60
N THR A 93 10.17 -10.04 5.28
CA THR A 93 10.01 -8.81 4.47
C THR A 93 8.76 -8.89 3.60
N LEU A 94 8.21 -7.71 3.27
CA LEU A 94 7.29 -7.53 2.16
C LEU A 94 8.11 -7.21 0.92
N ARG A 95 7.84 -7.86 -0.21
CA ARG A 95 8.42 -7.53 -1.52
C ARG A 95 7.32 -7.03 -2.44
N ASP A 96 7.50 -5.85 -3.02
CA ASP A 96 6.55 -5.28 -3.99
C ASP A 96 6.84 -5.76 -5.43
N ALA A 97 5.98 -5.37 -6.37
CA ALA A 97 6.07 -5.76 -7.78
C ALA A 97 7.36 -5.28 -8.47
N SER A 98 8.02 -4.25 -7.93
CA SER A 98 9.32 -3.76 -8.43
C SER A 98 10.51 -4.55 -7.87
N GLY A 99 10.26 -5.48 -6.95
CA GLY A 99 11.27 -6.25 -6.23
C GLY A 99 11.85 -5.52 -5.01
N ARG A 100 11.33 -4.33 -4.67
CA ARG A 100 11.77 -3.61 -3.47
C ARG A 100 11.25 -4.30 -2.23
N GLU A 101 12.12 -4.44 -1.23
CA GLU A 101 11.79 -5.07 0.04
C GLU A 101 11.60 -4.07 1.18
N PHE A 102 10.64 -4.36 2.05
CA PHE A 102 10.32 -3.60 3.25
C PHE A 102 10.35 -4.53 4.45
N GLN A 103 11.13 -4.17 5.46
CA GLN A 103 11.14 -4.93 6.71
C GLN A 103 9.80 -4.80 7.43
N ALA A 104 9.38 -5.86 8.12
CA ALA A 104 8.26 -5.77 9.04
C ALA A 104 8.53 -4.69 10.11
N ALA A 105 7.57 -3.79 10.28
CA ALA A 105 7.58 -2.79 11.35
C ALA A 105 7.31 -3.43 12.72
N GLY A 106 6.60 -4.56 12.75
CA GLY A 106 6.33 -5.29 13.97
C GLY A 106 5.60 -6.60 13.76
N TRP A 107 5.61 -7.41 14.81
CA TRP A 107 4.88 -8.66 14.94
C TRP A 107 4.10 -8.68 16.25
N GLU A 108 2.83 -9.01 16.17
CA GLU A 108 1.96 -9.19 17.32
C GLU A 108 1.46 -10.64 17.37
N ASP A 109 1.82 -11.36 18.43
CA ASP A 109 1.45 -12.77 18.58
C ASP A 109 -0.04 -12.94 18.89
N GLU A 110 -0.72 -13.72 18.06
CA GLU A 110 -2.02 -14.33 18.39
C GLU A 110 -1.83 -15.69 19.07
N ARG A 111 -0.81 -16.44 18.64
CA ARG A 111 -0.42 -17.74 19.21
C ARG A 111 1.10 -17.85 19.25
N ARG A 112 1.64 -18.13 20.44
CA ARG A 112 3.07 -18.27 20.72
C ARG A 112 3.40 -19.67 21.26
N ASP A 113 3.03 -20.70 20.51
CA ASP A 113 3.39 -22.09 20.81
C ASP A 113 4.65 -22.47 20.02
N SER A 114 5.47 -23.41 20.52
CA SER A 114 6.71 -23.85 19.86
C SER A 114 6.45 -24.54 18.52
N HIS A 115 5.28 -25.16 18.34
CA HIS A 115 4.94 -25.90 17.12
C HIS A 115 3.97 -25.15 16.20
N HIS A 116 3.28 -24.13 16.72
CA HIS A 116 2.31 -23.36 15.96
C HIS A 116 2.40 -21.90 16.35
N ARG A 117 2.83 -21.07 15.41
CA ARG A 117 2.89 -19.62 15.61
C ARG A 117 1.93 -18.91 14.68
N ALA A 118 1.17 -17.98 15.23
CA ALA A 118 0.26 -17.16 14.45
C ALA A 118 0.22 -15.75 15.02
N GLY A 119 -0.10 -14.78 14.17
CA GLY A 119 -0.08 -13.38 14.57
C GLY A 119 -0.13 -12.43 13.40
N THR A 120 -0.06 -11.14 13.72
CA THR A 120 -0.18 -10.05 12.77
C THR A 120 1.18 -9.44 12.48
N LEU A 121 1.55 -9.39 11.20
CA LEU A 121 2.68 -8.64 10.67
C LEU A 121 2.20 -7.30 10.10
N ARG A 122 2.94 -6.24 10.43
CA ARG A 122 2.70 -4.88 9.95
C ARG A 122 3.89 -4.41 9.14
N PHE A 123 3.64 -3.82 7.98
CA PHE A 123 4.65 -3.24 7.11
C PHE A 123 4.29 -1.80 6.80
N PRO A 124 5.28 -0.91 6.57
CA PRO A 124 5.00 0.37 5.93
C PRO A 124 4.27 0.14 4.59
N ALA A 125 3.13 0.78 4.37
CA ALA A 125 2.41 0.66 3.12
C ALA A 125 3.18 1.40 2.00
N PRO A 126 3.51 0.74 0.88
CA PRO A 126 4.10 1.42 -0.27
C PRO A 126 3.13 2.47 -0.85
N ASP A 127 3.65 3.61 -1.30
CA ASP A 127 2.82 4.73 -1.82
C ASP A 127 1.89 4.31 -2.97
N ASN A 128 2.37 3.39 -3.83
CA ASN A 128 1.61 2.84 -4.96
C ASN A 128 1.64 1.31 -4.89
N LEU A 129 0.74 0.73 -4.09
CA LEU A 129 0.61 -0.72 -3.98
C LEU A 129 -0.29 -1.25 -5.12
N SER A 130 0.30 -1.89 -6.11
CA SER A 130 -0.42 -2.53 -7.22
C SER A 130 0.36 -3.74 -7.75
N GLY A 131 -0.34 -4.64 -8.43
CA GLY A 131 0.25 -5.86 -8.96
C GLY A 131 0.58 -6.86 -7.86
N GLN A 132 1.64 -7.64 -8.06
CA GLN A 132 2.02 -8.68 -7.10
C GLN A 132 2.72 -8.09 -5.89
N VAL A 133 2.35 -8.59 -4.70
CA VAL A 133 3.17 -8.45 -3.49
C VAL A 133 3.48 -9.82 -2.92
N ALA A 134 4.58 -9.96 -2.20
CA ALA A 134 4.93 -11.21 -1.55
C ALA A 134 5.42 -11.00 -0.13
N LEU A 135 5.07 -11.91 0.76
CA LEU A 135 5.79 -12.10 2.02
C LEU A 135 6.95 -13.05 1.77
N VAL A 136 8.14 -12.61 2.17
CA VAL A 136 9.38 -13.37 2.07
C VAL A 136 9.85 -13.70 3.47
N VAL A 137 9.70 -14.96 3.87
CA VAL A 137 10.10 -15.47 5.19
C VAL A 137 11.45 -16.17 5.04
N ARG A 138 12.45 -15.72 5.80
CA ARG A 138 13.84 -16.19 5.69
C ARG A 138 14.26 -17.04 6.87
N ASN A 139 15.27 -17.88 6.62
CA ASN A 139 15.92 -18.69 7.65
C ASN A 139 14.94 -19.54 8.50
N LEU A 140 13.84 -19.98 7.90
CA LEU A 140 12.82 -20.75 8.59
C LEU A 140 13.15 -22.24 8.49
N ALA A 141 13.44 -22.87 9.63
CA ALA A 141 13.78 -24.29 9.71
C ALA A 141 14.93 -24.72 8.75
N GLY A 142 15.93 -23.85 8.58
CA GLY A 142 17.06 -24.09 7.68
C GLY A 142 16.76 -23.87 6.20
N VAL A 143 15.53 -23.50 5.83
CA VAL A 143 15.22 -23.07 4.46
C VAL A 143 15.58 -21.59 4.31
N PRO A 144 16.42 -21.20 3.33
CA PRO A 144 16.88 -19.82 3.18
C PRO A 144 15.74 -18.83 2.92
N GLU A 145 14.78 -19.20 2.07
CA GLU A 145 13.69 -18.33 1.65
C GLU A 145 12.39 -19.11 1.40
N ARG A 146 11.27 -18.58 1.89
CA ARG A 146 9.90 -19.05 1.66
C ARG A 146 9.06 -17.86 1.19
N VAL A 147 8.29 -18.03 0.12
CA VAL A 147 7.57 -16.92 -0.53
C VAL A 147 6.08 -17.22 -0.60
N VAL A 148 5.27 -16.27 -0.15
CA VAL A 148 3.80 -16.31 -0.27
C VAL A 148 3.33 -15.04 -0.99
N SER A 149 2.75 -15.20 -2.19
CA SER A 149 2.40 -14.09 -3.07
C SER A 149 0.90 -13.81 -3.13
N PHE A 150 0.56 -12.54 -3.31
CA PHE A 150 -0.81 -12.02 -3.44
C PHE A 150 -0.90 -11.09 -4.64
N GLU A 151 -2.02 -11.15 -5.36
CA GLU A 151 -2.34 -10.19 -6.41
C GLU A 151 -3.15 -9.04 -5.85
N VAL A 152 -2.62 -7.83 -6.00
CA VAL A 152 -3.23 -6.59 -5.57
C VAL A 152 -3.82 -5.90 -6.78
N ARG A 153 -5.15 -5.87 -6.84
CA ARG A 153 -5.88 -5.15 -7.89
C ARG A 153 -6.18 -3.73 -7.42
N SER A 154 -5.78 -2.77 -8.24
CA SER A 154 -6.07 -1.33 -8.10
C SER A 154 -7.45 -0.98 -8.63
#